data_AF-A0A7U6R026-F1
#
_entry.id   AF-A0A7U6R026-F1
#
_cell.length_a   1.000
_cell.length_b   1.000
_cell.length_c   1.000
_cell.angle_alpha   90.00
_cell.angle_beta   90.00
_cell.angle_gamma   90.00
#
_symmetry.space_group_name_H-M   'P 1'
#
loop_
_entity.id
_entity.type
_entity.pdbx_description
1 polymer ?
#
loop_
_entity_poly.entity_id
_entity_poly.type
_entity_poly.pdbx_seq_one_letter_code
_entity_poly.pdbx_strand_id
1 'polypeptide(L)'
;MKKSLVILGNGFDKNLGLKTGYWDYFEYTSGTKIKKYIEIIINNEINSKFYLKSKILETLKTFIIGDIEKIINDNSIIDVNDIKTGIEKMINYNKQIINGIDNNIEDHTKDHSLEYLRGHILVNLKFSNSFLISFGLFIPFLLFLEPEYENWYSIEEQIVNYVEDIIDIINYLYNNNKSIFFEKKYEIKNMIKNFIEKSKLKNYNYSYDILKRYDLIYYLIIKRTKEYNQGKLERKLWESYCNGIITKIEYINFILENIFSIDLYFKTKEDKKKLRLTSKNDEKSNIDKKYTINLMEYLNYFENDFLKYVENLNIPKISDKEIKKIMGDNELYIINFNYTTYLKEYLETNKHFNYKDMLNINGEIKTDLVIFGIDEIQIQNNHRKKELEKFLKLKKGQKDWKLLIKNCEITDFEEIIFFGHSLADADYSTLKEIFDYFNIKDNENIKLIFKTKDKFYNNHKKEIEHFMARYLGKNHKNVMDKIFCIEIV
;
A
#
# COMPACT_ATOMS: atom_id res chain seq x y z
N MET A 1 40.56 8.17 -11.22
CA MET A 1 39.37 8.80 -11.84
C MET A 1 38.39 9.04 -10.72
N LYS A 2 37.70 10.18 -10.69
CA LYS A 2 36.80 10.55 -9.59
C LYS A 2 35.53 9.67 -9.63
N LYS A 3 35.04 9.22 -8.47
CA LYS A 3 33.85 8.37 -8.36
C LYS A 3 32.65 9.14 -7.84
N SER A 4 31.47 8.77 -8.33
CA SER A 4 30.18 9.28 -7.84
C SER A 4 29.32 8.11 -7.38
N LEU A 5 28.74 8.25 -6.19
CA LEU A 5 27.68 7.36 -5.74
C LEU A 5 26.33 7.96 -6.14
N VAL A 6 25.57 7.27 -6.99
CA VAL A 6 24.27 7.73 -7.47
C VAL A 6 23.17 6.96 -6.73
N ILE A 7 22.24 7.67 -6.12
CA ILE A 7 21.06 7.13 -5.45
C ILE A 7 19.83 7.50 -6.27
N LEU A 8 19.22 6.48 -6.88
CA LEU A 8 18.02 6.60 -7.70
C LEU A 8 16.80 6.13 -6.94
N GLY A 9 15.75 6.96 -6.89
CA GLY A 9 14.43 6.56 -6.40
C GLY A 9 13.40 6.38 -7.52
N ASN A 10 12.19 5.97 -7.13
CA ASN A 10 11.07 5.69 -8.05
C ASN A 10 10.70 6.87 -8.97
N GLY A 11 11.06 8.09 -8.57
CA GLY A 11 10.94 9.26 -9.42
C GLY A 11 11.77 9.17 -10.70
N PHE A 12 12.85 8.38 -10.76
CA PHE A 12 13.63 8.17 -11.98
C PHE A 12 12.81 7.46 -13.07
N ASP A 13 12.17 6.34 -12.75
CA ASP A 13 11.31 5.61 -13.70
C ASP A 13 10.14 6.49 -14.15
N LYS A 14 9.45 7.12 -13.20
CA LYS A 14 8.34 8.05 -13.48
C LYS A 14 8.77 9.22 -14.36
N ASN A 15 9.98 9.72 -14.15
CA ASN A 15 10.54 10.81 -14.93
C ASN A 15 10.68 10.45 -16.41
N LEU A 16 11.00 9.18 -16.70
CA LEU A 16 11.08 8.63 -18.05
C LEU A 16 9.71 8.22 -18.61
N GLY A 17 8.62 8.43 -17.86
CA GLY A 17 7.26 8.10 -18.27
C GLY A 17 6.86 6.66 -18.00
N LEU A 18 7.66 5.90 -17.24
CA LEU A 18 7.23 4.58 -16.77
C LEU A 18 6.11 4.71 -15.75
N LYS A 19 5.11 3.88 -15.95
CA LYS A 19 3.95 3.72 -15.07
C LYS A 19 4.28 2.82 -13.88
N THR A 20 5.38 3.10 -13.20
CA THR A 20 5.81 2.34 -12.02
C THR A 20 5.30 2.96 -10.74
N GLY A 21 4.22 3.73 -10.75
CA GLY A 21 3.56 4.21 -9.53
C GLY A 21 2.60 3.17 -8.95
N TYR A 22 2.26 3.36 -7.67
CA TYR A 22 1.20 2.59 -7.03
C TYR A 22 -0.12 2.72 -7.79
N TRP A 23 -0.48 3.97 -8.08
CA TRP A 23 -1.75 4.28 -8.75
C TRP A 23 -1.83 3.64 -10.13
N ASP A 24 -0.71 3.58 -10.85
CA ASP A 24 -0.64 2.93 -12.15
C ASP A 24 -0.89 1.42 -12.07
N TYR A 25 -0.28 0.74 -11.08
CA TYR A 25 -0.54 -0.67 -10.79
C TYR A 25 -2.00 -0.90 -10.38
N PHE A 26 -2.51 -0.04 -9.49
CA PHE A 26 -3.88 -0.15 -8.97
C PHE A 26 -4.93 0.11 -10.05
N GLU A 27 -4.67 1.00 -11.00
CA GLU A 27 -5.51 1.21 -12.18
C GLU A 27 -5.44 0.01 -13.13
N TYR A 28 -4.24 -0.51 -13.40
CA TYR A 28 -4.02 -1.68 -14.27
C TYR A 28 -4.78 -2.91 -13.79
N THR A 29 -4.74 -3.19 -12.49
CA THR A 29 -5.43 -4.33 -11.87
C THR A 29 -6.94 -4.14 -11.72
N SER A 30 -7.53 -3.09 -12.30
CA SER A 30 -8.93 -2.71 -12.10
C SER A 30 -9.30 -2.44 -10.63
N GLY A 31 -8.31 -2.15 -9.77
CA GLY A 31 -8.51 -1.83 -8.36
C GLY A 31 -9.44 -0.64 -8.14
N THR A 32 -9.40 0.37 -9.01
CA THR A 32 -10.32 1.53 -8.98
C THR A 32 -11.78 1.13 -9.22
N LYS A 33 -11.99 0.14 -10.10
CA LYS A 33 -13.31 -0.40 -10.43
C LYS A 33 -13.85 -1.24 -9.27
N ILE A 34 -12.99 -2.09 -8.71
CA ILE A 34 -13.28 -2.91 -7.52
C ILE A 34 -13.62 -1.99 -6.34
N LYS A 35 -12.83 -0.93 -6.10
CA LYS A 35 -13.09 0.08 -5.07
C LYS A 35 -14.46 0.72 -5.23
N LYS A 36 -14.79 1.20 -6.43
CA LYS A 36 -16.09 1.83 -6.72
C LYS A 36 -17.26 0.85 -6.55
N TYR A 37 -17.10 -0.39 -6.99
CA TYR A 37 -18.11 -1.43 -6.81
C TYR A 37 -18.38 -1.72 -5.32
N ILE A 38 -17.32 -1.84 -4.53
CA ILE A 38 -17.41 -2.06 -3.08
C ILE A 38 -18.00 -0.85 -2.37
N GLU A 39 -17.58 0.37 -2.72
CA GLU A 39 -18.17 1.60 -2.17
C GLU A 39 -19.68 1.68 -2.43
N ILE A 40 -20.16 1.24 -3.60
CA ILE A 40 -21.58 1.15 -3.92
C ILE A 40 -22.28 0.14 -3.01
N ILE A 41 -21.69 -1.04 -2.78
CA ILE A 41 -22.28 -2.08 -1.92
C ILE A 41 -22.33 -1.63 -0.46
N ILE A 42 -21.25 -1.02 0.03
CA ILE A 42 -21.11 -0.62 1.44
C ILE A 42 -21.90 0.66 1.74
N ASN A 43 -21.85 1.68 0.87
CA ASN A 43 -22.45 2.99 1.15
C ASN A 43 -23.95 3.08 0.83
N ASN A 44 -24.51 2.17 0.04
CA ASN A 44 -25.96 2.18 -0.22
C ASN A 44 -26.74 1.50 0.91
N GLU A 45 -26.81 2.21 2.03
CA GLU A 45 -27.68 1.82 3.15
C GLU A 45 -29.05 2.48 3.14
N ILE A 46 -29.39 3.33 2.16
CA ILE A 46 -30.64 4.10 2.24
C ILE A 46 -31.37 4.18 0.88
N ASN A 47 -32.58 3.60 0.88
CA ASN A 47 -33.78 3.93 0.08
C ASN A 47 -33.87 3.51 -1.40
N SER A 48 -34.07 2.20 -1.60
CA SER A 48 -35.27 1.58 -2.19
C SER A 48 -34.86 0.27 -2.88
N LYS A 49 -35.63 -0.81 -2.62
CA LYS A 49 -35.41 -2.16 -3.18
C LYS A 49 -35.20 -2.15 -4.71
N PHE A 50 -35.79 -1.18 -5.42
CA PHE A 50 -35.68 -1.01 -6.87
C PHE A 50 -34.42 -0.27 -7.33
N TYR A 51 -33.94 0.74 -6.59
CA TYR A 51 -32.80 1.56 -6.99
C TYR A 51 -31.45 0.84 -6.80
N LEU A 52 -31.34 -0.01 -5.77
CA LEU A 52 -30.17 -0.87 -5.57
C LEU A 52 -30.11 -1.96 -6.65
N LYS A 53 -31.26 -2.54 -7.01
CA LYS A 53 -31.43 -3.57 -8.05
C LYS A 53 -31.00 -3.06 -9.42
N SER A 54 -31.46 -1.88 -9.83
CA SER A 54 -31.10 -1.30 -11.14
C SER A 54 -29.63 -0.88 -11.19
N LYS A 55 -29.11 -0.20 -10.16
CA LYS A 55 -27.76 0.36 -10.17
C LYS A 55 -26.66 -0.69 -10.01
N ILE A 56 -26.89 -1.75 -9.23
CA ILE A 56 -25.98 -2.90 -9.16
C ILE A 56 -26.01 -3.68 -10.47
N LEU A 57 -27.19 -3.94 -11.07
CA LEU A 57 -27.25 -4.61 -12.38
C LEU A 57 -26.63 -3.78 -13.50
N GLU A 58 -26.83 -2.47 -13.50
CA GLU A 58 -26.27 -1.54 -14.49
C GLU A 58 -24.76 -1.43 -14.31
N THR A 59 -24.27 -1.31 -13.08
CA THR A 59 -22.83 -1.34 -12.76
C THR A 59 -22.23 -2.70 -13.15
N LEU A 60 -22.80 -3.83 -12.73
CA LEU A 60 -22.33 -5.15 -13.13
C LEU A 60 -22.33 -5.31 -14.65
N LYS A 61 -23.37 -4.85 -15.36
CA LYS A 61 -23.39 -4.85 -16.82
C LYS A 61 -22.27 -3.99 -17.39
N THR A 62 -22.15 -2.72 -17.02
CA THR A 62 -21.18 -1.80 -17.62
C THR A 62 -19.74 -2.20 -17.31
N PHE A 63 -19.46 -2.68 -16.09
CA PHE A 63 -18.12 -3.06 -15.67
C PHE A 63 -17.70 -4.41 -16.26
N ILE A 64 -18.57 -5.42 -16.18
CA ILE A 64 -18.28 -6.76 -16.72
C ILE A 64 -18.21 -6.70 -18.26
N ILE A 65 -19.16 -6.03 -18.92
CA ILE A 65 -19.18 -5.92 -20.39
C ILE A 65 -18.04 -5.05 -20.89
N GLY A 66 -17.75 -3.90 -20.26
CA GLY A 66 -16.67 -3.01 -20.69
C GLY A 66 -15.27 -3.61 -20.56
N ASP A 67 -15.03 -4.43 -19.52
CA ASP A 67 -13.76 -5.14 -19.35
C ASP A 67 -13.61 -6.30 -20.34
N ILE A 68 -14.70 -6.97 -20.65
CA ILE A 68 -14.75 -8.04 -21.65
C ILE A 68 -14.57 -7.48 -23.06
N GLU A 69 -15.22 -6.37 -23.41
CA GLU A 69 -15.03 -5.71 -24.72
C GLU A 69 -13.57 -5.28 -24.93
N LYS A 70 -12.90 -4.83 -23.87
CA LYS A 70 -11.48 -4.48 -23.91
C LYS A 70 -10.58 -5.72 -24.06
N ILE A 71 -10.86 -6.79 -23.31
CA ILE A 71 -10.15 -8.08 -23.43
C ILE A 71 -10.39 -8.74 -24.80
N ILE A 72 -11.60 -8.64 -25.37
CA ILE A 72 -11.98 -9.10 -26.71
C ILE A 72 -11.21 -8.34 -27.79
N ASN A 73 -11.03 -7.02 -27.60
CA ASN A 73 -10.31 -6.18 -28.56
C ASN A 73 -8.78 -6.36 -28.47
N ASP A 74 -8.25 -6.74 -27.32
CA ASP A 74 -6.80 -6.88 -27.07
C ASP A 74 -6.26 -8.31 -27.32
N ASN A 75 -7.09 -9.37 -27.31
CA ASN A 75 -6.66 -10.77 -27.47
C ASN A 75 -7.39 -11.51 -28.61
N SER A 76 -6.67 -11.84 -29.70
CA SER A 76 -7.18 -12.60 -30.85
C SER A 76 -7.20 -14.14 -30.67
N ILE A 77 -6.95 -14.68 -29.47
CA ILE A 77 -6.56 -16.10 -29.29
C ILE A 77 -7.48 -16.92 -28.34
N ILE A 78 -8.39 -16.32 -27.58
CA ILE A 78 -9.21 -17.07 -26.61
C ILE A 78 -10.59 -17.38 -27.19
N ASP A 79 -11.09 -18.62 -27.04
CA ASP A 79 -12.43 -19.02 -27.48
C ASP A 79 -13.51 -18.22 -26.73
N VAL A 80 -13.98 -17.18 -27.41
CA VAL A 80 -14.88 -16.13 -26.91
C VAL A 80 -16.22 -16.70 -26.44
N ASN A 81 -16.62 -17.87 -26.96
CA ASN A 81 -17.93 -18.45 -26.69
C ASN A 81 -18.04 -19.07 -25.29
N ASP A 82 -16.98 -19.67 -24.77
CA ASP A 82 -17.00 -20.30 -23.44
C ASP A 82 -17.01 -19.28 -22.31
N ILE A 83 -16.26 -18.19 -22.47
CA ILE A 83 -16.25 -17.06 -21.52
C ILE A 83 -17.63 -16.38 -21.52
N LYS A 84 -18.18 -16.09 -22.70
CA LYS A 84 -19.52 -15.48 -22.83
C LYS A 84 -20.61 -16.36 -22.22
N THR A 85 -20.56 -17.67 -22.46
CA THR A 85 -21.50 -18.65 -21.91
C THR A 85 -21.38 -18.79 -20.39
N GLY A 86 -20.15 -18.79 -19.84
CA GLY A 86 -19.92 -18.80 -18.39
C GLY A 86 -20.46 -17.56 -17.69
N ILE A 87 -20.34 -16.40 -18.32
CA ILE A 87 -20.77 -15.11 -17.77
C ILE A 87 -22.28 -14.94 -17.90
N GLU A 88 -22.89 -15.37 -19.00
CA GLU A 88 -24.35 -15.41 -19.14
C GLU A 88 -24.99 -16.35 -18.10
N LYS A 89 -24.37 -17.50 -17.83
CA LYS A 89 -24.76 -18.40 -16.74
C LYS A 89 -24.65 -17.73 -15.38
N MET A 90 -23.56 -17.00 -15.09
CA MET A 90 -23.37 -16.27 -13.83
C MET A 90 -24.39 -15.13 -13.65
N ILE A 91 -24.62 -14.33 -14.70
CA ILE A 91 -25.64 -13.27 -14.70
C ILE A 91 -27.04 -13.86 -14.47
N ASN A 92 -27.37 -14.97 -15.14
CA ASN A 92 -28.67 -15.62 -14.99
C ASN A 92 -28.81 -16.29 -13.61
N TYR A 93 -27.75 -16.89 -13.07
CA TYR A 93 -27.74 -17.42 -11.71
C TYR A 93 -27.95 -16.33 -10.67
N ASN A 94 -27.25 -15.19 -10.78
CA ASN A 94 -27.44 -14.05 -9.88
C ASN A 94 -28.83 -13.43 -10.03
N LYS A 95 -29.39 -13.34 -11.24
CA LYS A 95 -30.79 -12.95 -11.45
C LYS A 95 -31.77 -13.92 -10.77
N GLN A 96 -31.54 -15.23 -10.85
CA GLN A 96 -32.39 -16.24 -10.21
C GLN A 96 -32.34 -16.14 -8.69
N ILE A 97 -31.17 -15.91 -8.10
CA ILE A 97 -31.03 -15.70 -6.65
C ILE A 97 -31.71 -14.42 -6.19
N ILE A 98 -31.52 -13.32 -6.92
CA ILE A 98 -32.20 -12.06 -6.64
C ILE A 98 -33.74 -12.23 -6.73
N ASN A 99 -34.22 -13.00 -7.69
CA ASN A 99 -35.65 -13.29 -7.85
C ASN A 99 -36.18 -14.29 -6.80
N GLY A 100 -35.36 -15.23 -6.31
CA GLY A 100 -35.73 -16.15 -5.24
C GLY A 100 -35.86 -15.46 -3.88
N ILE A 101 -35.09 -14.39 -3.67
CA ILE A 101 -35.22 -13.49 -2.52
C ILE A 101 -36.55 -12.72 -2.56
N ASP A 102 -37.07 -12.36 -3.75
CA ASP A 102 -38.38 -11.70 -3.91
C ASP A 102 -39.57 -12.60 -3.46
N ASN A 103 -39.44 -13.93 -3.55
CA ASN A 103 -40.54 -14.88 -3.25
C ASN A 103 -40.61 -15.35 -1.78
N ASN A 104 -39.58 -15.11 -0.96
CA ASN A 104 -39.49 -15.57 0.43
C ASN A 104 -39.60 -14.44 1.47
N ILE A 105 -39.89 -13.21 1.07
CA ILE A 105 -39.95 -12.04 1.97
C ILE A 105 -41.40 -11.57 2.10
N GLU A 106 -42.20 -12.34 2.83
CA GLU A 106 -43.39 -11.83 3.54
C GLU A 106 -43.15 -11.67 5.05
N ASP A 107 -41.98 -12.03 5.58
CA ASP A 107 -41.76 -12.00 7.03
C ASP A 107 -40.43 -11.37 7.46
N HIS A 108 -40.44 -10.83 8.68
CA HIS A 108 -39.55 -9.82 9.28
C HIS A 108 -38.03 -10.08 9.38
N THR A 109 -37.37 -10.66 8.37
CA THR A 109 -35.93 -10.96 8.40
C THR A 109 -35.11 -9.97 7.56
N LYS A 110 -35.02 -8.72 8.05
CA LYS A 110 -34.24 -7.62 7.42
C LYS A 110 -32.73 -7.88 7.36
N ASP A 111 -32.18 -8.73 8.23
CA ASP A 111 -30.72 -8.95 8.33
C ASP A 111 -30.21 -10.09 7.43
N HIS A 112 -30.85 -11.26 7.45
CA HIS A 112 -30.32 -12.43 6.74
C HIS A 112 -30.31 -12.31 5.21
N SER A 113 -31.25 -11.56 4.63
CA SER A 113 -31.35 -11.40 3.17
C SER A 113 -30.26 -10.46 2.62
N LEU A 114 -29.87 -9.44 3.39
CA LEU A 114 -28.77 -8.52 3.07
C LEU A 114 -27.41 -9.19 3.27
N GLU A 115 -27.28 -9.98 4.34
CA GLU A 115 -26.11 -10.82 4.63
C GLU A 115 -25.89 -11.89 3.54
N TYR A 116 -26.96 -12.55 3.10
CA TYR A 116 -26.95 -13.51 1.99
C TYR A 116 -26.58 -12.88 0.65
N LEU A 117 -27.14 -11.70 0.35
CA LEU A 117 -26.81 -10.94 -0.88
C LEU A 117 -25.36 -10.43 -0.85
N ARG A 118 -24.85 -9.96 0.30
CA ARG A 118 -23.45 -9.56 0.49
C ARG A 118 -22.51 -10.75 0.27
N GLY A 119 -22.81 -11.90 0.88
CA GLY A 119 -22.06 -13.14 0.66
C GLY A 119 -22.05 -13.58 -0.81
N HIS A 120 -23.21 -13.57 -1.49
CA HIS A 120 -23.30 -13.93 -2.90
C HIS A 120 -22.54 -12.97 -3.82
N ILE A 121 -22.69 -11.66 -3.63
CA ILE A 121 -22.04 -10.66 -4.48
C ILE A 121 -20.51 -10.77 -4.41
N LEU A 122 -19.94 -11.07 -3.24
CA LEU A 122 -18.50 -11.18 -3.06
C LEU A 122 -17.94 -12.57 -3.42
N VAL A 123 -18.73 -13.64 -3.26
CA VAL A 123 -18.44 -14.93 -3.92
C VAL A 123 -18.36 -14.77 -5.44
N ASN A 124 -19.18 -13.89 -6.02
CA ASN A 124 -19.15 -13.55 -7.45
C ASN A 124 -18.07 -12.53 -7.84
N LEU A 125 -17.55 -11.73 -6.90
CA LEU A 125 -16.34 -10.91 -7.12
C LEU A 125 -15.06 -11.74 -7.21
N LYS A 126 -15.14 -13.08 -7.13
CA LYS A 126 -14.10 -14.01 -7.62
C LYS A 126 -13.91 -13.90 -9.15
N PHE A 127 -13.73 -12.68 -9.67
CA PHE A 127 -13.32 -12.45 -11.05
C PHE A 127 -11.93 -13.03 -11.22
N SER A 128 -11.85 -14.12 -11.98
CA SER A 128 -10.74 -15.07 -12.01
C SER A 128 -10.46 -15.69 -10.63
N ASN A 129 -10.20 -16.99 -10.57
CA ASN A 129 -10.02 -17.72 -9.32
C ASN A 129 -8.86 -17.23 -8.41
N SER A 130 -8.14 -16.16 -8.75
CA SER A 130 -6.92 -15.73 -8.06
C SER A 130 -7.03 -14.37 -7.35
N PHE A 131 -7.53 -13.30 -7.97
CA PHE A 131 -7.17 -11.94 -7.52
C PHE A 131 -7.62 -11.58 -6.08
N LEU A 132 -8.90 -11.73 -5.73
CA LEU A 132 -9.40 -11.31 -4.41
C LEU A 132 -9.04 -12.27 -3.25
N ILE A 133 -8.88 -13.56 -3.55
CA ILE A 133 -8.53 -14.55 -2.53
C ILE A 133 -7.03 -14.53 -2.27
N SER A 134 -6.21 -14.31 -3.30
CA SER A 134 -4.74 -14.42 -3.19
C SER A 134 -4.14 -13.36 -2.27
N PHE A 135 -4.61 -12.11 -2.34
CA PHE A 135 -4.08 -11.06 -1.46
C PHE A 135 -4.75 -10.99 -0.08
N GLY A 136 -5.79 -11.79 0.18
CA GLY A 136 -6.47 -11.88 1.47
C GLY A 136 -6.72 -10.54 2.18
N LEU A 137 -6.21 -10.40 3.40
CA LEU A 137 -6.28 -9.17 4.20
C LEU A 137 -5.22 -8.12 3.79
N PHE A 138 -4.73 -8.11 2.56
CA PHE A 138 -3.94 -6.99 2.03
C PHE A 138 -4.70 -6.23 0.94
N ILE A 139 -5.79 -6.78 0.41
CA ILE A 139 -6.71 -6.03 -0.46
C ILE A 139 -7.37 -4.85 0.23
N PRO A 140 -7.89 -4.98 1.47
CA PRO A 140 -8.46 -3.84 2.16
C PRO A 140 -7.44 -2.71 2.30
N PHE A 141 -6.16 -3.05 2.52
CA PHE A 141 -5.10 -2.07 2.57
C PHE A 141 -5.08 -1.25 1.30
N LEU A 142 -4.91 -1.90 0.14
CA LEU A 142 -4.80 -1.26 -1.16
C LEU A 142 -6.04 -0.43 -1.53
N LEU A 143 -7.24 -0.97 -1.25
CA LEU A 143 -8.52 -0.30 -1.54
C LEU A 143 -8.75 0.95 -0.69
N PHE A 144 -8.33 0.92 0.58
CA PHE A 144 -8.51 2.01 1.54
C PHE A 144 -7.23 2.80 1.81
N LEU A 145 -6.21 2.66 0.96
CA LEU A 145 -5.11 3.62 0.92
C LEU A 145 -5.71 5.01 0.71
N GLU A 146 -5.27 5.95 1.53
CA GLU A 146 -5.78 7.32 1.48
C GLU A 146 -5.50 7.91 0.08
N PRO A 147 -6.43 8.67 -0.51
CA PRO A 147 -6.42 9.05 -1.92
C PRO A 147 -5.30 10.00 -2.37
N GLU A 148 -4.33 10.32 -1.52
CA GLU A 148 -3.27 11.31 -1.78
C GLU A 148 -1.95 10.71 -2.27
N TYR A 149 -1.93 9.41 -2.57
CA TYR A 149 -0.71 8.65 -2.68
C TYR A 149 -0.51 8.04 -4.07
N GLU A 150 0.32 8.70 -4.87
CA GLU A 150 0.71 8.25 -6.21
C GLU A 150 1.99 7.37 -6.20
N ASN A 151 2.72 7.30 -5.08
CA ASN A 151 4.08 6.74 -4.99
C ASN A 151 4.17 5.48 -4.11
N TRP A 152 5.19 4.63 -4.32
CA TRP A 152 5.39 3.41 -3.52
C TRP A 152 5.75 3.68 -2.05
N TYR A 153 6.57 4.70 -1.78
CA TYR A 153 6.97 5.03 -0.41
C TYR A 153 5.76 5.31 0.48
N SER A 154 4.70 5.93 -0.06
CA SER A 154 3.48 6.20 0.70
C SER A 154 2.68 4.96 1.03
N ILE A 155 2.81 3.88 0.25
CA ILE A 155 2.26 2.59 0.65
C ILE A 155 3.03 2.07 1.85
N GLU A 156 4.35 2.05 1.77
CA GLU A 156 5.23 1.51 2.82
C GLU A 156 5.06 2.24 4.16
N GLU A 157 4.83 3.55 4.12
CA GLU A 157 4.49 4.36 5.31
C GLU A 157 3.19 3.92 5.99
N GLN A 158 2.23 3.37 5.25
CA GLN A 158 0.93 2.97 5.76
C GLN A 158 0.88 1.51 6.25
N ILE A 159 1.87 0.67 5.91
CA ILE A 159 1.89 -0.76 6.29
C ILE A 159 1.79 -0.92 7.81
N VAL A 160 2.55 -0.13 8.58
CA VAL A 160 2.51 -0.16 10.05
C VAL A 160 1.09 0.06 10.53
N ASN A 161 0.47 1.13 10.08
CA ASN A 161 -0.84 1.57 10.53
C ASN A 161 -1.93 0.56 10.18
N TYR A 162 -1.84 0.00 8.97
CA TYR A 162 -2.76 -1.01 8.50
C TYR A 162 -2.68 -2.31 9.30
N VAL A 163 -1.46 -2.82 9.52
CA VAL A 163 -1.25 -4.06 10.27
C VAL A 163 -1.76 -3.91 11.70
N GLU A 164 -1.52 -2.75 12.33
CA GLU A 164 -2.07 -2.48 13.66
C GLU A 164 -3.60 -2.47 13.69
N ASP A 165 -4.24 -1.75 12.75
CA ASP A 165 -5.71 -1.69 12.65
C ASP A 165 -6.30 -3.11 12.48
N ILE A 166 -5.70 -3.94 11.62
CA ILE A 166 -6.10 -5.34 11.41
C ILE A 166 -6.06 -6.14 12.71
N ILE A 167 -4.96 -6.05 13.47
CA ILE A 167 -4.83 -6.80 14.72
C ILE A 167 -5.81 -6.29 15.77
N ASP A 168 -6.01 -4.97 15.85
CA ASP A 168 -6.95 -4.34 16.78
C ASP A 168 -8.39 -4.79 16.50
N ILE A 169 -8.79 -4.82 15.22
CA ILE A 169 -10.11 -5.30 14.79
C ILE A 169 -10.28 -6.80 15.10
N ILE A 170 -9.31 -7.63 14.74
CA ILE A 170 -9.38 -9.08 15.00
C ILE A 170 -9.46 -9.38 16.51
N ASN A 171 -8.63 -8.73 17.33
CA ASN A 171 -8.69 -8.94 18.78
C ASN A 171 -10.06 -8.53 19.34
N TYR A 172 -10.64 -7.45 18.82
CA TYR A 172 -11.97 -7.02 19.21
C TYR A 172 -13.03 -8.06 18.84
N LEU A 173 -13.02 -8.56 17.60
CA LEU A 173 -13.93 -9.61 17.14
C LEU A 173 -13.82 -10.88 18.00
N TYR A 174 -12.58 -11.33 18.25
CA TYR A 174 -12.31 -12.50 19.06
C TYR A 174 -12.80 -12.35 20.51
N ASN A 175 -12.47 -11.24 21.17
CA ASN A 175 -12.83 -11.05 22.57
C ASN A 175 -14.34 -10.88 22.80
N ASN A 176 -15.07 -10.44 21.77
CA ASN A 176 -16.50 -10.16 21.87
C ASN A 176 -17.38 -11.25 21.24
N ASN A 177 -16.80 -12.27 20.58
CA ASN A 177 -17.52 -13.34 19.84
C ASN A 177 -18.66 -12.78 18.96
N LYS A 178 -18.41 -11.68 18.26
CA LYS A 178 -19.43 -10.96 17.48
C LYS A 178 -18.86 -10.56 16.14
N SER A 179 -19.64 -10.78 15.07
CA SER A 179 -19.48 -10.02 13.83
C SER A 179 -19.73 -8.55 14.08
N ILE A 180 -19.04 -7.67 13.34
CA ILE A 180 -19.26 -6.23 13.44
C ILE A 180 -20.34 -5.83 12.43
N PHE A 181 -21.52 -5.49 12.96
CA PHE A 181 -22.58 -4.84 12.21
C PHE A 181 -22.93 -3.49 12.84
N PHE A 182 -23.01 -2.45 12.02
CA PHE A 182 -23.36 -1.10 12.45
C PHE A 182 -24.77 -0.75 11.97
N GLU A 183 -25.79 -0.92 12.81
CA GLU A 183 -27.20 -0.68 12.43
C GLU A 183 -27.52 0.79 12.07
N LYS A 184 -26.72 1.76 12.54
CA LYS A 184 -27.00 3.20 12.44
C LYS A 184 -25.87 3.99 11.77
N LYS A 185 -25.31 3.49 10.66
CA LYS A 185 -24.08 4.06 10.06
C LYS A 185 -24.16 5.54 9.76
N TYR A 186 -25.30 6.03 9.26
CA TYR A 186 -25.47 7.46 8.98
C TYR A 186 -25.31 8.31 10.25
N GLU A 187 -25.89 7.88 11.37
CA GLU A 187 -25.73 8.55 12.66
C GLU A 187 -24.25 8.52 13.10
N ILE A 188 -23.58 7.37 12.98
CA ILE A 188 -22.15 7.22 13.34
C ILE A 188 -21.26 8.12 12.47
N LYS A 189 -21.49 8.16 11.15
CA LYS A 189 -20.76 9.04 10.21
C LYS A 189 -20.91 10.51 10.60
N ASN A 190 -22.12 10.95 10.95
CA ASN A 190 -22.37 12.31 11.43
C ASN A 190 -21.65 12.60 12.75
N MET A 191 -21.62 11.63 13.68
CA MET A 191 -20.87 11.74 14.94
C MET A 191 -19.36 11.88 14.69
N ILE A 192 -18.80 11.10 13.76
CA ILE A 192 -17.39 11.20 13.36
C ILE A 192 -17.10 12.56 12.75
N LYS A 193 -17.95 13.06 11.85
CA LYS A 193 -17.80 14.39 11.25
C LYS A 193 -17.77 15.49 12.32
N ASN A 194 -18.71 15.45 13.27
CA ASN A 194 -18.74 16.37 14.40
C ASN A 194 -17.47 16.27 15.28
N PHE A 195 -16.95 15.05 15.48
CA PHE A 195 -15.70 14.83 16.19
C PHE A 195 -14.50 15.45 15.49
N ILE A 196 -14.41 15.29 14.17
CA ILE A 196 -13.35 15.90 13.36
C ILE A 196 -13.42 17.43 13.50
N GLU A 197 -14.60 18.02 13.35
CA GLU A 197 -14.82 19.47 13.46
C GLU A 197 -14.43 20.02 14.85
N LYS A 198 -14.84 19.34 15.93
CA LYS A 198 -14.50 19.76 17.31
C LYS A 198 -13.02 19.57 17.63
N SER A 199 -12.41 18.51 17.14
CA SER A 199 -10.98 18.24 17.35
C SER A 199 -10.09 19.28 16.64
N LYS A 200 -10.52 19.80 15.48
CA LYS A 200 -9.86 20.95 14.81
C LYS A 200 -9.80 22.20 15.69
N LEU A 201 -10.84 22.41 16.50
CA LEU A 201 -10.95 23.54 17.42
C LEU A 201 -10.27 23.29 18.77
N LYS A 202 -9.55 22.16 18.95
CA LYS A 202 -8.97 21.69 20.22
C LYS A 202 -9.99 21.68 21.38
N ASN A 203 -11.27 21.47 21.07
CA ASN A 203 -12.35 21.52 22.04
C ASN A 203 -12.79 20.10 22.42
N TYR A 204 -12.03 19.48 23.32
CA TYR A 204 -11.99 18.02 23.53
C TYR A 204 -13.16 17.43 24.35
N ASN A 205 -13.86 18.21 25.17
CA ASN A 205 -14.64 17.63 26.27
C ASN A 205 -16.02 17.04 25.91
N TYR A 206 -16.65 17.41 24.79
CA TYR A 206 -18.04 16.97 24.49
C TYR A 206 -18.17 15.93 23.37
N SER A 207 -17.11 15.70 22.58
CA SER A 207 -17.20 14.80 21.42
C SER A 207 -16.86 13.34 21.71
N TYR A 208 -16.19 13.07 22.83
CA TYR A 208 -15.68 11.75 23.17
C TYR A 208 -16.79 10.82 23.70
N ASP A 209 -17.79 11.35 24.42
CA ASP A 209 -18.77 10.52 25.12
C ASP A 209 -19.79 9.83 24.22
N ILE A 210 -20.09 10.39 23.05
CA ILE A 210 -21.04 9.78 22.10
C ILE A 210 -20.35 8.65 21.32
N LEU A 211 -19.11 8.85 20.88
CA LEU A 211 -18.33 7.82 20.17
C LEU A 211 -17.98 6.63 21.05
N LYS A 212 -17.82 6.80 22.37
CA LYS A 212 -17.60 5.70 23.34
C LYS A 212 -18.64 4.58 23.26
N ARG A 213 -19.84 4.83 22.72
CA ARG A 213 -20.86 3.78 22.48
C ARG A 213 -20.43 2.76 21.41
N TYR A 214 -19.43 3.11 20.61
CA TYR A 214 -18.85 2.27 19.55
C TYR A 214 -17.38 1.98 19.88
N ASP A 215 -17.16 1.11 20.87
CA ASP A 215 -15.86 0.87 21.50
C ASP A 215 -14.69 0.76 20.53
N LEU A 216 -14.82 -0.06 19.47
CA LEU A 216 -13.78 -0.24 18.46
C LEU A 216 -13.52 1.01 17.62
N ILE A 217 -14.57 1.68 17.12
CA ILE A 217 -14.46 2.91 16.32
C ILE A 217 -13.78 3.99 17.16
N TYR A 218 -14.26 4.17 18.39
CA TYR A 218 -13.71 5.14 19.32
C TYR A 218 -12.23 4.85 19.59
N TYR A 219 -11.88 3.61 19.93
CA TYR A 219 -10.51 3.21 20.18
C TYR A 219 -9.57 3.54 19.01
N LEU A 220 -9.95 3.17 17.79
CA LEU A 220 -9.15 3.41 16.58
C LEU A 220 -9.02 4.91 16.25
N ILE A 221 -10.11 5.68 16.31
CA ILE A 221 -10.09 7.13 16.07
C ILE A 221 -9.22 7.85 17.10
N ILE A 222 -9.35 7.52 18.39
CA ILE A 222 -8.59 8.20 19.45
C ILE A 222 -7.10 7.93 19.33
N LYS A 223 -6.71 6.70 18.95
CA LYS A 223 -5.32 6.36 18.66
C LYS A 223 -4.72 7.29 17.59
N ARG A 224 -5.37 7.44 16.43
CA ARG A 224 -4.91 8.35 15.37
C ARG A 224 -4.97 9.82 15.72
N THR A 225 -5.97 10.21 16.51
CA THR A 225 -6.11 11.60 16.96
C THR A 225 -4.96 11.99 17.89
N LYS A 226 -4.41 11.07 18.68
CA LYS A 226 -3.19 11.33 19.47
C LYS A 226 -1.97 11.59 18.59
N GLU A 227 -1.80 10.82 17.52
CA GLU A 227 -0.71 11.02 16.55
C GLU A 227 -0.81 12.39 15.87
N TYR A 228 -2.03 12.75 15.43
CA TYR A 228 -2.33 14.08 14.88
C TYR A 228 -2.00 15.20 15.86
N ASN A 229 -2.46 15.11 17.12
CA ASN A 229 -2.18 16.11 18.14
C ASN A 229 -0.69 16.24 18.49
N GLN A 230 0.10 15.17 18.31
CA GLN A 230 1.55 15.17 18.49
C GLN A 230 2.31 15.68 17.26
N GLY A 231 1.62 16.05 16.18
CA GLY A 231 2.23 16.48 14.92
C GLY A 231 2.86 15.34 14.12
N LYS A 232 2.55 14.08 14.46
CA LYS A 232 3.08 12.88 13.76
C LYS A 232 2.24 12.45 12.56
N LEU A 233 1.01 12.96 12.47
CA LEU A 233 0.09 12.66 11.38
C LEU A 233 -0.44 13.97 10.81
N GLU A 234 -0.35 14.13 9.50
CA GLU A 234 -0.88 15.33 8.85
C GLU A 234 -2.40 15.39 8.98
N ARG A 235 -2.92 16.61 9.06
CA ARG A 235 -4.36 16.85 9.25
C ARG A 235 -5.21 16.15 8.20
N LYS A 236 -4.84 16.25 6.92
CA LYS A 236 -5.62 15.71 5.81
C LYS A 236 -5.71 14.18 5.89
N LEU A 237 -4.59 13.52 6.21
CA LEU A 237 -4.51 12.08 6.43
C LEU A 237 -5.35 11.63 7.64
N TRP A 238 -5.28 12.37 8.75
CA TRP A 238 -6.11 12.10 9.92
C TRP A 238 -7.61 12.23 9.63
N GLU A 239 -8.02 13.29 8.92
CA GLU A 239 -9.41 13.49 8.52
C GLU A 239 -9.91 12.34 7.63
N SER A 240 -9.09 11.96 6.66
CA SER A 240 -9.41 10.89 5.72
C SER A 240 -9.54 9.54 6.45
N TYR A 241 -8.63 9.24 7.37
CA TYR A 241 -8.70 8.05 8.23
C TYR A 241 -10.01 7.99 9.02
N CYS A 242 -10.36 9.09 9.69
CA CYS A 242 -11.55 9.14 10.52
C CYS A 242 -12.82 8.92 9.69
N ASN A 243 -12.91 9.56 8.52
CA ASN A 243 -14.05 9.39 7.62
C ASN A 243 -14.13 7.97 7.02
N GLY A 244 -12.99 7.32 6.78
CA GLY A 244 -12.91 5.98 6.20
C GLY A 244 -13.03 4.81 7.19
N ILE A 245 -13.00 5.07 8.50
CA ILE A 245 -12.83 4.01 9.51
C ILE A 245 -13.96 2.97 9.53
N ILE A 246 -15.22 3.39 9.35
CA ILE A 246 -16.37 2.48 9.33
C ILE A 246 -16.22 1.50 8.17
N THR A 247 -15.96 2.04 6.97
CA THR A 247 -15.75 1.26 5.75
C THR A 247 -14.60 0.28 5.90
N LYS A 248 -13.48 0.71 6.51
CA LYS A 248 -12.32 -0.14 6.79
C LYS A 248 -12.69 -1.31 7.71
N ILE A 249 -13.36 -1.05 8.83
CA ILE A 249 -13.78 -2.08 9.79
C ILE A 249 -14.71 -3.09 9.14
N GLU A 250 -15.73 -2.61 8.43
CA GLU A 250 -16.72 -3.47 7.77
C GLU A 250 -16.07 -4.38 6.73
N TYR A 251 -15.12 -3.85 5.96
CA TYR A 251 -14.45 -4.65 4.96
C TYR A 251 -13.55 -5.72 5.58
N ILE A 252 -12.83 -5.39 6.66
CA ILE A 252 -12.04 -6.37 7.39
C ILE A 252 -12.96 -7.44 7.99
N ASN A 253 -14.02 -7.04 8.69
CA ASN A 253 -15.02 -7.96 9.25
C ASN A 253 -15.60 -8.88 8.16
N PHE A 254 -15.98 -8.31 7.02
CA PHE A 254 -16.50 -9.04 5.88
C PHE A 254 -15.52 -10.10 5.35
N ILE A 255 -14.25 -9.75 5.12
CA ILE A 255 -13.24 -10.69 4.63
C ILE A 255 -13.05 -11.84 5.64
N LEU A 256 -13.04 -11.52 6.93
CA LEU A 256 -12.92 -12.52 7.99
C LEU A 256 -14.13 -13.47 8.03
N GLU A 257 -15.36 -12.97 7.85
CA GLU A 257 -16.57 -13.79 7.77
C GLU A 257 -16.53 -14.75 6.57
N ASN A 258 -16.10 -14.26 5.41
CA ASN A 258 -16.16 -15.02 4.15
C ASN A 258 -15.09 -16.08 4.01
N ILE A 259 -13.91 -15.88 4.62
CA ILE A 259 -12.87 -16.90 4.58
C ILE A 259 -13.15 -18.00 5.61
N PHE A 260 -13.83 -17.73 6.74
CA PHE A 260 -13.70 -18.60 7.92
C PHE A 260 -14.96 -19.11 8.60
N SER A 261 -16.18 -18.70 8.22
CA SER A 261 -17.42 -19.13 8.89
C SER A 261 -17.29 -19.12 10.43
N ILE A 262 -16.93 -17.96 10.96
CA ILE A 262 -16.91 -17.47 12.37
C ILE A 262 -16.48 -18.47 13.47
N ASP A 263 -15.20 -18.38 13.85
CA ASP A 263 -14.69 -18.18 15.23
C ASP A 263 -13.16 -18.03 15.16
N LEU A 264 -12.67 -16.82 14.86
CA LEU A 264 -11.24 -16.57 14.62
C LEU A 264 -10.47 -16.19 15.88
N TYR A 265 -9.33 -16.84 16.09
CA TYR A 265 -8.48 -16.57 17.26
C TYR A 265 -7.00 -16.83 17.01
N PHE A 266 -6.16 -16.19 17.84
CA PHE A 266 -4.75 -16.53 17.97
C PHE A 266 -4.61 -17.71 18.93
N LYS A 267 -4.36 -18.92 18.41
CA LYS A 267 -4.24 -20.13 19.25
C LYS A 267 -3.08 -20.04 20.24
N THR A 268 -1.98 -19.41 19.86
CA THR A 268 -0.78 -19.26 20.70
C THR A 268 -0.23 -17.84 20.68
N LYS A 269 0.60 -17.50 21.66
CA LYS A 269 1.38 -16.25 21.65
C LYS A 269 2.29 -16.14 20.42
N GLU A 270 2.78 -17.29 19.92
CA GLU A 270 3.63 -17.35 18.74
C GLU A 270 2.82 -17.10 17.46
N ASP A 271 1.61 -17.63 17.38
CA ASP A 271 0.67 -17.33 16.31
C ASP A 271 0.34 -15.83 16.28
N LYS A 272 0.15 -15.20 17.44
CA LYS A 272 -0.03 -13.74 17.54
C LYS A 272 1.17 -12.96 16.98
N LYS A 273 2.40 -13.35 17.33
CA LYS A 273 3.62 -12.72 16.76
C LYS A 273 3.72 -12.92 15.25
N LYS A 274 3.36 -14.11 14.77
CA LYS A 274 3.36 -14.45 13.34
C LYS A 274 2.16 -13.88 12.59
N LEU A 275 1.21 -13.25 13.28
CA LEU A 275 -0.07 -12.80 12.73
C LEU A 275 -0.83 -13.94 12.05
N ARG A 276 -0.80 -15.11 12.69
CA ARG A 276 -1.41 -16.38 12.28
C ARG A 276 -2.73 -16.61 13.02
N LEU A 277 -3.83 -16.57 12.29
CA LEU A 277 -5.17 -16.84 12.87
C LEU A 277 -5.58 -18.29 12.67
N THR A 278 -6.54 -18.75 13.45
CA THR A 278 -7.17 -20.08 13.34
C THR A 278 -8.68 -19.93 13.51
N SER A 279 -9.47 -20.65 12.72
CA SER A 279 -10.94 -20.75 12.86
C SER A 279 -11.33 -22.05 13.55
N LYS A 280 -12.44 -22.07 14.30
CA LYS A 280 -13.13 -23.30 14.70
C LYS A 280 -14.20 -23.59 13.65
N ASN A 281 -14.22 -24.81 13.09
CA ASN A 281 -15.40 -25.29 12.37
C ASN A 281 -16.19 -26.24 13.27
N ASP A 282 -17.52 -26.26 13.10
CA ASP A 282 -18.44 -27.18 13.76
C ASP A 282 -17.85 -28.60 13.90
N GLU A 283 -17.95 -29.17 15.10
CA GLU A 283 -17.42 -30.46 15.55
C GLU A 283 -17.85 -31.69 14.68
N LYS A 284 -18.67 -31.48 13.65
CA LYS A 284 -19.22 -32.55 12.78
C LYS A 284 -18.30 -33.01 11.66
N SER A 285 -17.23 -32.29 11.34
CA SER A 285 -16.17 -32.81 10.48
C SER A 285 -14.92 -33.07 11.31
N ASN A 286 -14.55 -34.34 11.50
CA ASN A 286 -13.33 -34.81 12.18
C ASN A 286 -12.00 -34.38 11.50
N ILE A 287 -11.99 -33.23 10.82
CA ILE A 287 -10.84 -32.60 10.21
C ILE A 287 -10.88 -31.15 10.67
N ASP A 288 -10.04 -30.82 11.66
CA ASP A 288 -9.66 -29.45 11.96
C ASP A 288 -9.05 -28.84 10.69
N LYS A 289 -9.86 -28.25 9.81
CA LYS A 289 -9.35 -27.43 8.71
C LYS A 289 -8.84 -26.12 9.32
N LYS A 290 -7.59 -26.16 9.79
CA LYS A 290 -6.88 -25.00 10.31
C LYS A 290 -6.58 -24.05 9.15
N TYR A 291 -7.43 -23.07 8.96
CA TYR A 291 -7.05 -21.94 8.13
C TYR A 291 -6.07 -21.04 8.86
N THR A 292 -5.12 -20.47 8.12
CA THR A 292 -4.08 -19.59 8.63
C THR A 292 -4.08 -18.30 7.82
N ILE A 293 -4.33 -17.17 8.48
CA ILE A 293 -4.02 -15.86 7.91
C ILE A 293 -2.53 -15.62 8.06
N ASN A 294 -1.84 -15.17 7.03
CA ASN A 294 -0.47 -14.71 7.15
C ASN A 294 -0.31 -13.42 6.36
N LEU A 295 -0.34 -12.28 7.05
CA LEU A 295 -0.21 -10.97 6.41
C LEU A 295 1.10 -10.81 5.62
N MET A 296 2.15 -11.56 5.97
CA MET A 296 3.40 -11.56 5.18
C MET A 296 3.21 -12.29 3.86
N GLU A 297 2.52 -13.42 3.87
CA GLU A 297 2.23 -14.19 2.66
C GLU A 297 1.34 -13.39 1.71
N TYR A 298 0.36 -12.67 2.25
CA TYR A 298 -0.49 -11.75 1.47
C TYR A 298 0.29 -10.58 0.86
N LEU A 299 1.26 -10.03 1.59
CA LEU A 299 2.17 -9.03 1.04
C LEU A 299 3.04 -9.62 -0.08
N ASN A 300 3.55 -10.83 0.08
CA ASN A 300 4.35 -11.50 -0.95
C ASN A 300 3.52 -11.80 -2.21
N TYR A 301 2.23 -12.18 -2.06
CA TYR A 301 1.35 -12.32 -3.21
C TYR A 301 1.20 -11.00 -3.95
N PHE A 302 1.02 -9.89 -3.22
CA PHE A 302 0.97 -8.55 -3.79
C PHE A 302 2.26 -8.17 -4.52
N GLU A 303 3.42 -8.43 -3.93
CA GLU A 303 4.73 -8.21 -4.57
C GLU A 303 4.85 -8.98 -5.89
N ASN A 304 4.44 -10.25 -5.91
CA ASN A 304 4.49 -11.09 -7.10
C ASN A 304 3.54 -10.60 -8.22
N ASP A 305 2.38 -10.07 -7.87
CA ASP A 305 1.45 -9.53 -8.86
C ASP A 305 1.92 -8.17 -9.39
N PHE A 306 2.45 -7.32 -8.51
CA PHE A 306 3.12 -6.09 -8.90
C PHE A 306 4.30 -6.35 -9.85
N LEU A 307 5.11 -7.36 -9.59
CA LEU A 307 6.20 -7.78 -10.46
C LEU A 307 5.74 -8.08 -11.88
N LYS A 308 4.69 -8.90 -12.03
CA LYS A 308 4.09 -9.22 -13.34
C LYS A 308 3.58 -7.97 -14.05
N TYR A 309 3.01 -7.03 -13.31
CA TYR A 309 2.59 -5.76 -13.89
C TYR A 309 3.79 -4.99 -14.46
N VAL A 310 4.86 -4.81 -13.67
CA VAL A 310 6.02 -4.01 -14.11
C VAL A 310 6.77 -4.68 -15.26
N GLU A 311 6.86 -6.01 -15.27
CA GLU A 311 7.47 -6.77 -16.38
C GLU A 311 6.77 -6.52 -17.72
N ASN A 312 5.47 -6.25 -17.70
CA ASN A 312 4.67 -5.96 -18.90
C ASN A 312 4.68 -4.48 -19.31
N LEU A 313 5.43 -3.61 -18.63
CA LEU A 313 5.53 -2.20 -19.00
C LEU A 313 6.45 -1.99 -20.20
N ASN A 314 6.01 -1.13 -21.11
CA ASN A 314 6.85 -0.67 -22.21
C ASN A 314 7.95 0.25 -21.69
N ILE A 315 9.21 -0.16 -21.89
CA ILE A 315 10.38 0.62 -21.51
C ILE A 315 10.43 1.89 -22.40
N PRO A 316 10.50 3.10 -21.81
CA PRO A 316 10.60 4.34 -22.55
C PRO A 316 11.97 4.47 -23.21
N LYS A 317 12.05 5.29 -24.26
CA LYS A 317 13.34 5.64 -24.87
C LYS A 317 14.16 6.47 -23.88
N ILE A 318 15.34 5.96 -23.55
CA ILE A 318 16.30 6.65 -22.70
C ILE A 318 17.15 7.58 -23.58
N SER A 319 17.38 8.81 -23.11
CA SER A 319 18.26 9.77 -23.78
C SER A 319 19.61 9.85 -23.09
N ASP A 320 20.71 9.70 -23.84
CA ASP A 320 22.06 9.88 -23.29
C ASP A 320 22.23 11.23 -22.59
N LYS A 321 21.65 12.28 -23.19
CA LYS A 321 21.70 13.64 -22.64
C LYS A 321 21.03 13.71 -21.27
N GLU A 322 19.91 13.02 -21.08
CA GLU A 322 19.18 13.00 -19.82
C GLU A 322 19.93 12.20 -18.75
N ILE A 323 20.48 11.03 -19.11
CA ILE A 323 21.30 10.22 -18.19
C ILE A 323 22.55 11.00 -17.74
N LYS A 324 23.28 11.65 -18.67
CA LYS A 324 24.44 12.48 -18.31
C LYS A 324 24.07 13.65 -17.41
N LYS A 325 22.92 14.30 -17.67
CA LYS A 325 22.44 15.40 -16.82
C LYS A 325 22.15 14.92 -15.39
N ILE A 326 21.59 13.72 -15.25
CA ILE A 326 21.28 13.11 -13.94
C ILE A 326 22.55 12.61 -13.24
N MET A 327 23.41 11.84 -13.90
CA MET A 327 24.48 11.08 -13.24
C MET A 327 25.87 11.73 -13.32
N GLY A 328 26.07 12.70 -14.21
CA GLY A 328 27.39 13.29 -14.47
C GLY A 328 28.30 12.38 -15.33
N ASP A 329 29.58 12.73 -15.39
CA ASP A 329 30.59 12.06 -16.22
C ASP A 329 31.63 11.26 -15.40
N ASN A 330 31.53 11.29 -14.07
CA ASN A 330 32.40 10.56 -13.16
C ASN A 330 32.20 9.04 -13.27
N GLU A 331 33.05 8.28 -12.60
CA GLU A 331 32.89 6.83 -12.47
C GLU A 331 31.66 6.50 -11.61
N LEU A 332 30.68 5.78 -12.18
CA LEU A 332 29.34 5.64 -11.61
C LEU A 332 29.17 4.33 -10.84
N TYR A 333 28.81 4.47 -9.57
CA TYR A 333 28.30 3.40 -8.71
C TYR A 333 26.86 3.73 -8.34
N ILE A 334 25.90 2.87 -8.68
CA ILE A 334 24.48 3.21 -8.59
C ILE A 334 23.76 2.33 -7.56
N ILE A 335 23.17 2.96 -6.54
CA ILE A 335 22.17 2.35 -5.67
C ILE A 335 20.80 2.70 -6.23
N ASN A 336 20.08 1.70 -6.72
CA ASN A 336 18.76 1.86 -7.30
C ASN A 336 17.68 1.35 -6.34
N PHE A 337 16.72 2.21 -5.99
CA PHE A 337 15.55 1.82 -5.20
C PHE A 337 14.39 1.33 -6.08
N ASN A 338 14.52 1.45 -7.40
CA ASN A 338 13.53 0.96 -8.36
C ASN A 338 13.66 -0.55 -8.51
N TYR A 339 12.59 -1.20 -8.95
CA TYR A 339 12.57 -2.64 -9.17
C TYR A 339 12.95 -3.02 -10.61
N THR A 340 12.96 -2.03 -11.51
CA THR A 340 13.25 -2.18 -12.93
C THR A 340 14.76 -2.36 -13.19
N THR A 341 15.09 -3.13 -14.24
CA THR A 341 16.49 -3.44 -14.62
C THR A 341 16.95 -2.80 -15.92
N TYR A 342 16.05 -2.13 -16.67
CA TYR A 342 16.34 -1.61 -18.00
C TYR A 342 17.53 -0.61 -18.01
N LEU A 343 17.69 0.19 -16.95
CA LEU A 343 18.77 1.17 -16.87
C LEU A 343 20.14 0.47 -16.79
N LYS A 344 20.21 -0.63 -16.04
CA LYS A 344 21.44 -1.43 -15.93
C LYS A 344 21.84 -1.97 -17.30
N GLU A 345 20.89 -2.58 -18.01
CA GLU A 345 21.11 -3.11 -19.37
C GLU A 345 21.53 -2.02 -20.35
N TYR A 346 20.92 -0.83 -20.24
CA TYR A 346 21.27 0.34 -21.05
C TYR A 346 22.71 0.78 -20.80
N LEU A 347 23.12 0.94 -19.54
CA LEU A 347 24.46 1.39 -19.17
C LEU A 347 25.55 0.36 -19.53
N GLU A 348 25.25 -0.94 -19.38
CA GLU A 348 26.15 -2.03 -19.77
C GLU A 348 26.39 -2.07 -21.28
N THR A 349 25.36 -1.77 -22.07
CA THR A 349 25.45 -1.72 -23.54
C THR A 349 26.15 -0.45 -24.04
N ASN A 350 25.94 0.67 -23.37
CA ASN A 350 26.44 1.99 -23.77
C ASN A 350 27.77 2.35 -23.06
N LYS A 351 28.87 1.75 -23.53
CA LYS A 351 30.23 1.89 -22.95
C LYS A 351 30.80 3.31 -22.88
N HIS A 352 30.13 4.30 -23.47
CA HIS A 352 30.54 5.70 -23.37
C HIS A 352 30.17 6.33 -22.01
N PHE A 353 29.30 5.68 -21.22
CA PHE A 353 29.12 5.98 -19.81
C PHE A 353 30.22 5.29 -18.99
N ASN A 354 30.77 5.98 -18.01
CA ASN A 354 31.75 5.41 -17.08
C ASN A 354 31.05 4.59 -15.98
N TYR A 355 30.18 3.68 -16.38
CA TYR A 355 29.41 2.81 -15.50
C TYR A 355 30.29 1.69 -14.94
N LYS A 356 30.24 1.49 -13.61
CA LYS A 356 30.92 0.36 -12.94
C LYS A 356 29.96 -0.72 -12.50
N ASP A 357 28.97 -0.35 -11.69
CA ASP A 357 28.01 -1.32 -11.17
C ASP A 357 26.72 -0.62 -10.69
N MET A 358 25.64 -1.40 -10.64
CA MET A 358 24.32 -0.99 -10.15
C MET A 358 23.70 -2.08 -9.30
N LEU A 359 23.22 -1.68 -8.12
CA LEU A 359 22.52 -2.53 -7.18
C LEU A 359 21.09 -2.04 -6.96
N ASN A 360 20.10 -2.86 -7.33
CA ASN A 360 18.71 -2.68 -6.92
C ASN A 360 18.54 -3.15 -5.46
N ILE A 361 18.51 -2.21 -4.51
CA ILE A 361 18.65 -2.52 -3.09
C ILE A 361 17.41 -3.23 -2.51
N ASN A 362 16.22 -2.91 -3.04
CA ASN A 362 14.94 -3.47 -2.62
C ASN A 362 14.49 -4.66 -3.50
N GLY A 363 15.41 -5.27 -4.24
CA GLY A 363 15.12 -6.35 -5.18
C GLY A 363 14.85 -5.87 -6.61
N GLU A 364 14.78 -6.80 -7.55
CA GLU A 364 14.63 -6.53 -8.98
C GLU A 364 13.76 -7.56 -9.68
N ILE A 365 13.06 -7.14 -10.74
CA ILE A 365 12.06 -7.96 -11.46
C ILE A 365 12.65 -9.27 -11.98
N LYS A 366 13.92 -9.29 -12.37
CA LYS A 366 14.59 -10.48 -12.88
C LYS A 366 14.91 -11.56 -11.84
N THR A 367 14.75 -11.25 -10.56
CA THR A 367 15.07 -12.17 -9.44
C THR A 367 13.83 -12.70 -8.73
N ASP A 368 12.63 -12.40 -9.23
CA ASP A 368 11.33 -12.70 -8.59
C ASP A 368 11.25 -12.24 -7.12
N LEU A 369 12.04 -11.21 -6.76
CA LEU A 369 12.12 -10.67 -5.41
C LEU A 369 11.96 -9.15 -5.47
N VAL A 370 10.84 -8.67 -4.93
CA VAL A 370 10.59 -7.27 -4.61
C VAL A 370 10.31 -7.17 -3.12
N ILE A 371 10.85 -6.13 -2.50
CA ILE A 371 10.74 -5.91 -1.07
C ILE A 371 9.97 -4.62 -0.85
N PHE A 372 8.66 -4.77 -0.69
CA PHE A 372 7.84 -3.84 0.06
C PHE A 372 7.98 -4.15 1.55
N GLY A 373 8.26 -3.11 2.31
CA GLY A 373 8.47 -3.26 3.73
C GLY A 373 8.57 -1.95 4.45
N ILE A 374 8.80 -2.05 5.76
CA ILE A 374 8.96 -0.91 6.64
C ILE A 374 10.42 -0.79 7.07
N ASP A 375 10.79 0.39 7.55
CA ASP A 375 12.07 0.69 8.16
C ASP A 375 12.00 0.54 9.69
N GLU A 376 13.14 0.30 10.34
CA GLU A 376 13.19 0.19 11.80
C GLU A 376 12.71 1.47 12.49
N ILE A 377 12.97 2.63 11.88
CA ILE A 377 12.62 3.92 12.47
C ILE A 377 11.10 4.06 12.64
N GLN A 378 10.30 3.45 11.76
CA GLN A 378 8.83 3.50 11.81
C GLN A 378 8.27 2.70 12.98
N ILE A 379 9.03 1.76 13.54
CA ILE A 379 8.58 0.88 14.63
C ILE A 379 9.40 0.98 15.91
N GLN A 380 10.43 1.83 15.95
CA GLN A 380 11.38 1.92 17.06
C GLN A 380 10.68 2.09 18.42
N ASN A 381 9.65 2.93 18.48
CA ASN A 381 8.87 3.22 19.70
C ASN A 381 7.43 2.66 19.62
N ASN A 382 7.20 1.68 18.75
CA ASN A 382 5.88 1.10 18.57
C ASN A 382 5.65 -0.05 19.57
N HIS A 383 4.53 -0.01 20.30
CA HIS A 383 4.10 -1.06 21.22
C HIS A 383 3.95 -2.46 20.61
N ARG A 384 3.82 -2.55 19.28
CA ARG A 384 3.70 -3.77 18.46
C ARG A 384 4.96 -4.07 17.64
N LYS A 385 6.12 -3.55 18.06
CA LYS A 385 7.41 -3.75 17.37
C LYS A 385 7.65 -5.22 17.01
N LYS A 386 7.35 -6.16 17.91
CA LYS A 386 7.57 -7.60 17.69
C LYS A 386 6.72 -8.18 16.56
N GLU A 387 5.46 -7.79 16.47
CA GLU A 387 4.54 -8.21 15.41
C GLU A 387 4.91 -7.59 14.04
N LEU A 388 5.44 -6.36 14.06
CA LEU A 388 5.78 -5.58 12.87
C LEU A 388 7.18 -5.88 12.32
N GLU A 389 8.10 -6.35 13.17
CA GLU A 389 9.50 -6.61 12.83
C GLU A 389 9.70 -7.52 11.61
N LYS A 390 8.76 -8.43 11.32
CA LYS A 390 8.84 -9.30 10.15
C LYS A 390 8.66 -8.54 8.82
N PHE A 391 8.06 -7.36 8.84
CA PHE A 391 7.90 -6.48 7.66
C PHE A 391 9.12 -5.59 7.40
N LEU A 392 10.15 -5.67 8.24
CA LEU A 392 11.37 -4.88 8.04
C LEU A 392 12.07 -5.30 6.74
N LYS A 393 12.39 -4.34 5.87
CA LYS A 393 13.08 -4.57 4.59
C LYS A 393 14.35 -5.42 4.76
N LEU A 394 15.16 -5.14 5.79
CA LEU A 394 16.35 -5.93 6.14
C LEU A 394 16.04 -7.41 6.40
N LYS A 395 14.96 -7.73 7.13
CA LYS A 395 14.55 -9.12 7.39
C LYS A 395 13.96 -9.80 6.15
N LYS A 396 13.50 -9.01 5.18
CA LYS A 396 12.99 -9.47 3.88
C LYS A 396 14.09 -9.63 2.81
N GLY A 397 15.36 -9.42 3.16
CA GLY A 397 16.48 -9.67 2.25
C GLY A 397 16.91 -8.45 1.44
N GLN A 398 16.70 -7.23 1.95
CA GLN A 398 17.25 -6.01 1.34
C GLN A 398 18.77 -6.19 1.16
N LYS A 399 19.26 -5.88 -0.04
CA LYS A 399 20.66 -6.14 -0.42
C LYS A 399 21.60 -5.18 0.33
N ASP A 400 22.77 -5.67 0.72
CA ASP A 400 23.81 -4.82 1.33
C ASP A 400 24.50 -3.98 0.24
N TRP A 401 24.27 -2.66 0.29
CA TRP A 401 24.82 -1.71 -0.67
C TRP A 401 26.34 -1.56 -0.57
N LYS A 402 26.97 -1.92 0.55
CA LYS A 402 28.43 -1.87 0.70
C LYS A 402 29.13 -2.82 -0.27
N LEU A 403 28.45 -3.88 -0.72
CA LEU A 403 28.97 -4.79 -1.74
C LEU A 403 29.25 -4.08 -3.08
N LEU A 404 28.48 -3.04 -3.40
CA LEU A 404 28.64 -2.22 -4.62
C LEU A 404 29.99 -1.50 -4.64
N ILE A 405 30.44 -1.05 -3.47
CA ILE A 405 31.64 -0.21 -3.32
C ILE A 405 32.78 -0.91 -2.57
N LYS A 406 32.70 -2.23 -2.39
CA LYS A 406 33.64 -3.02 -1.58
C LYS A 406 35.13 -2.88 -1.96
N ASN A 407 35.40 -2.51 -3.21
CA ASN A 407 36.75 -2.32 -3.76
C ASN A 407 37.12 -0.83 -3.92
N CYS A 408 36.41 0.07 -3.22
CA CYS A 408 36.65 1.51 -3.26
C CYS A 408 37.05 2.01 -1.87
N GLU A 409 37.88 3.04 -1.85
CA GLU A 409 38.09 3.83 -0.64
C GLU A 409 37.07 4.97 -0.59
N ILE A 410 36.68 5.39 0.61
CA ILE A 410 35.76 6.54 0.79
C ILE A 410 36.31 7.78 0.10
N THR A 411 37.63 7.97 0.14
CA THR A 411 38.36 9.08 -0.48
C THR A 411 38.32 9.08 -2.02
N ASP A 412 37.89 7.98 -2.64
CA ASP A 412 37.71 7.93 -4.10
C ASP A 412 36.44 8.67 -4.55
N PHE A 413 35.48 8.88 -3.64
CA PHE A 413 34.20 9.51 -3.93
C PHE A 413 34.27 11.01 -3.62
N GLU A 414 33.82 11.82 -4.58
CA GLU A 414 33.72 13.28 -4.41
C GLU A 414 32.29 13.76 -4.24
N GLU A 415 31.33 12.93 -4.66
CA GLU A 415 29.92 13.30 -4.63
C GLU A 415 28.99 12.11 -4.45
N ILE A 416 27.87 12.39 -3.79
CA ILE A 416 26.71 11.52 -3.71
C ILE A 416 25.56 12.25 -4.40
N ILE A 417 25.08 11.70 -5.50
CA ILE A 417 24.02 12.29 -6.32
C ILE A 417 22.70 11.61 -6.01
N PHE A 418 21.68 12.38 -5.69
CA PHE A 418 20.32 11.93 -5.51
C PHE A 418 19.45 12.35 -6.69
N PHE A 419 18.67 11.44 -7.24
CA PHE A 419 17.65 11.78 -8.24
C PHE A 419 16.39 10.93 -8.08
N GLY A 420 15.22 11.57 -8.11
CA GLY A 420 13.93 10.89 -8.05
C GLY A 420 13.63 10.16 -6.73
N HIS A 421 14.41 10.40 -5.67
CA HIS A 421 14.21 9.79 -4.35
C HIS A 421 13.39 10.73 -3.44
N SER A 422 12.44 10.17 -2.67
CA SER A 422 11.55 10.93 -1.77
C SER A 422 12.12 11.18 -0.38
N LEU A 423 13.19 10.48 -0.02
CA LEU A 423 13.81 10.51 1.33
C LEU A 423 12.82 10.13 2.44
N ALA A 424 11.83 9.30 2.09
CA ALA A 424 10.78 8.87 2.99
C ALA A 424 11.30 7.99 4.14
N ASP A 425 10.48 7.88 5.18
CA ASP A 425 10.83 7.12 6.39
C ASP A 425 11.09 5.64 6.10
N ALA A 426 10.45 5.09 5.06
CA ALA A 426 10.61 3.70 4.64
C ALA A 426 12.02 3.35 4.14
N ASP A 427 12.87 4.33 3.83
CA ASP A 427 14.26 4.14 3.37
C ASP A 427 15.28 4.82 4.31
N TYR A 428 14.83 5.32 5.46
CA TYR A 428 15.64 6.16 6.35
C TYR A 428 16.89 5.44 6.87
N SER A 429 16.79 4.18 7.32
CA SER A 429 17.94 3.48 7.89
C SER A 429 19.04 3.24 6.86
N THR A 430 18.67 2.89 5.62
CA THR A 430 19.61 2.75 4.51
C THR A 430 20.31 4.08 4.20
N LEU A 431 19.56 5.17 4.06
CA LEU A 431 20.14 6.48 3.78
C LEU A 431 21.03 6.99 4.91
N LYS A 432 20.59 6.80 6.16
CA LYS A 432 21.38 7.12 7.34
C LYS A 432 22.68 6.32 7.36
N GLU A 433 22.64 5.03 7.06
CA GLU A 433 23.83 4.19 7.01
C GLU A 433 24.81 4.66 5.94
N ILE A 434 24.33 5.03 4.75
CA ILE A 434 25.16 5.63 3.70
C ILE A 434 25.82 6.92 4.23
N PHE A 435 25.04 7.82 4.84
CA PHE A 435 25.58 9.09 5.33
C PHE A 435 26.57 8.94 6.49
N ASP A 436 26.35 7.97 7.37
CA ASP A 436 27.29 7.64 8.45
C ASP A 436 28.58 7.03 7.85
N TYR A 437 28.46 6.14 6.85
CA TYR A 437 29.61 5.51 6.20
C TYR A 437 30.54 6.54 5.53
N PHE A 438 29.97 7.53 4.83
CA PHE A 438 30.74 8.61 4.21
C PHE A 438 31.14 9.74 5.17
N ASN A 439 30.77 9.60 6.45
CA ASN A 439 30.99 10.59 7.50
C ASN A 439 30.56 12.01 7.11
N ILE A 440 29.36 12.14 6.50
CA ILE A 440 28.83 13.39 5.95
C ILE A 440 28.77 14.56 6.96
N LYS A 441 28.76 14.25 8.26
CA LYS A 441 28.78 15.27 9.33
C LYS A 441 30.06 16.09 9.34
N ASP A 442 31.20 15.45 9.11
CA ASP A 442 32.53 16.05 9.27
C ASP A 442 33.36 16.01 7.98
N ASN A 443 32.89 15.33 6.93
CA ASN A 443 33.60 15.18 5.66
C ASN A 443 33.20 16.25 4.65
N GLU A 444 33.94 17.35 4.62
CA GLU A 444 33.72 18.46 3.68
C GLU A 444 34.16 18.15 2.24
N ASN A 445 34.85 17.02 1.99
CA ASN A 445 35.34 16.64 0.67
C ASN A 445 34.26 15.99 -0.21
N ILE A 446 33.14 15.57 0.37
CA ILE A 446 32.05 14.91 -0.33
C ILE A 446 30.88 15.87 -0.48
N LYS A 447 30.48 16.12 -1.72
CA LYS A 447 29.29 16.93 -2.04
C LYS A 447 28.04 16.06 -2.10
N LEU A 448 26.97 16.52 -1.46
CA LEU A 448 25.63 15.96 -1.64
C LEU A 448 24.89 16.78 -2.70
N ILE A 449 24.56 16.15 -3.82
CA ILE A 449 23.91 16.82 -4.95
C ILE A 449 22.52 16.24 -5.14
N PHE A 450 21.48 17.06 -4.92
CA PHE A 450 20.09 16.67 -5.12
C PHE A 450 19.57 17.24 -6.43
N LYS A 451 19.44 16.36 -7.42
CA LYS A 451 18.93 16.72 -8.74
C LYS A 451 17.41 16.54 -8.77
N THR A 452 16.70 17.56 -9.24
CA THR A 452 15.24 17.55 -9.33
C THR A 452 14.74 18.31 -10.55
N LYS A 453 13.53 18.01 -11.02
CA LYS A 453 12.87 18.82 -12.05
C LYS A 453 12.32 20.10 -11.42
N ASP A 454 12.36 21.20 -12.17
CA ASP A 454 11.98 22.55 -11.70
C ASP A 454 10.64 22.57 -10.95
N LYS A 455 9.60 21.95 -11.53
CA LYS A 455 8.26 21.85 -10.95
C LYS A 455 8.18 21.20 -9.55
N PHE A 456 9.21 20.47 -9.13
CA PHE A 456 9.24 19.74 -7.85
C PHE A 456 10.24 20.33 -6.84
N TYR A 457 10.98 21.38 -7.21
CA TYR A 457 12.06 21.95 -6.41
C TYR A 457 11.65 22.27 -4.97
N ASN A 458 10.55 23.00 -4.78
CA ASN A 458 10.11 23.44 -3.45
C ASN A 458 9.72 22.27 -2.54
N ASN A 459 9.06 21.25 -3.09
CA ASN A 459 8.64 20.08 -2.32
C ASN A 459 9.86 19.25 -1.90
N HIS A 460 10.75 18.96 -2.85
CA HIS A 460 11.98 18.21 -2.60
C HIS A 460 12.88 18.92 -1.58
N LYS A 461 13.02 20.25 -1.68
CA LYS A 461 13.80 21.02 -0.72
C LYS A 461 13.30 20.83 0.71
N LYS A 462 11.98 20.82 0.92
CA LYS A 462 11.37 20.62 2.23
C LYS A 462 11.58 19.20 2.77
N GLU A 463 11.47 18.19 1.91
CA GLU A 463 11.73 16.78 2.25
C GLU A 463 13.19 16.58 2.67
N ILE A 464 14.13 17.16 1.92
CA ILE A 464 15.55 17.15 2.26
C ILE A 464 15.80 17.83 3.59
N GLU A 465 15.29 19.05 3.79
CA GLU A 465 15.47 19.80 5.05
C GLU A 465 14.95 18.98 6.24
N HIS A 466 13.82 18.31 6.08
CA HIS A 466 13.25 17.43 7.10
C HIS A 466 14.16 16.22 7.40
N PHE A 467 14.61 15.52 6.37
CA PHE A 467 15.53 14.40 6.50
C PHE A 467 16.84 14.83 7.19
N MET A 468 17.45 15.93 6.73
CA MET A 468 18.72 16.44 7.26
C MET A 468 18.58 16.93 8.69
N ALA A 469 17.46 17.59 9.04
CA ALA A 469 17.19 17.97 10.43
C ALA A 469 17.08 16.76 11.35
N ARG A 470 16.49 15.64 10.87
CA ARG A 470 16.41 14.39 11.62
C ARG A 470 17.77 13.70 11.76
N TYR A 471 18.58 13.68 10.71
CA TYR A 471 19.89 13.02 10.69
C TYR A 471 20.99 13.80 11.46
N LEU A 472 21.07 15.12 11.24
CA LEU A 472 22.12 16.00 11.78
C LEU A 472 21.69 16.75 13.05
N GLY A 473 20.41 16.73 13.40
CA GLY A 473 19.87 17.47 14.54
C GLY A 473 19.97 18.99 14.37
N LYS A 474 20.31 19.69 15.45
CA LYS A 474 20.33 21.17 15.50
C LYS A 474 21.36 21.81 14.55
N ASN A 475 22.38 21.06 14.11
CA ASN A 475 23.48 21.58 13.28
C ASN A 475 23.25 21.42 11.77
N HIS A 476 22.08 20.93 11.33
CA HIS A 476 21.85 20.60 9.92
C HIS A 476 22.13 21.76 8.97
N LYS A 477 21.75 23.00 9.31
CA LYS A 477 21.94 24.17 8.44
C LYS A 477 23.40 24.42 8.08
N ASN A 478 24.30 24.38 9.07
CA ASN A 478 25.72 24.65 8.85
C ASN A 478 26.38 23.61 7.93
N VAL A 479 25.96 22.35 8.03
CA VAL A 479 26.48 21.28 7.17
C VAL A 479 25.87 21.40 5.78
N MET A 480 24.56 21.66 5.68
CA MET A 480 23.88 21.88 4.40
C MET A 480 24.51 23.04 3.62
N ASP A 481 24.84 24.16 4.26
CA ASP A 481 25.43 25.30 3.55
C ASP A 481 26.83 24.99 2.95
N LYS A 482 27.53 23.97 3.47
CA LYS A 482 28.90 23.63 3.07
C LYS A 482 28.99 22.59 1.96
N ILE A 483 28.24 21.51 2.08
CA ILE A 483 28.40 20.31 1.24
C ILE A 483 27.17 20.00 0.38
N PHE A 484 26.08 20.75 0.52
CA PHE A 484 24.81 20.42 -0.13
C PHE A 484 24.48 21.37 -1.29
N CYS A 485 24.07 20.77 -2.41
CA CYS A 485 23.67 21.46 -3.63
C CYS A 485 22.32 20.90 -4.11
N ILE A 486 21.41 21.78 -4.55
CA ILE A 486 20.19 21.37 -5.27
C ILE A 486 20.31 21.88 -6.71
N GLU A 487 20.20 20.97 -7.66
CA GLU A 487 20.33 21.27 -9.09
C GLU A 487 19.03 20.98 -9.83
N ILE A 488 18.65 21.89 -10.72
CA ILE A 488 17.49 21.70 -11.60
C ILE A 488 17.96 20.99 -12.87
N VAL A 489 17.41 19.79 -13.10
CA VAL A 489 17.71 18.96 -14.28
C VAL A 489 16.52 18.71 -15.18
#